data_AF-A0A1I7H6C1-F1
#
_entry.id   AF-A0A1I7H6C1-F1
#
_cell.length_a   1.000
_cell.length_b   1.000
_cell.length_c   1.000
_cell.angle_alpha   90.00
_cell.angle_beta   90.00
_cell.angle_gamma   90.00
#
_symmetry.space_group_name_H-M   'P 1'
#
loop_
_entity.id
_entity.type
_entity.pdbx_description
1 polymer ?
#
loop_
_entity_poly.entity_id
_entity_poly.type
_entity_poly.pdbx_seq_one_letter_code
_entity_poly.pdbx_strand_id
1 'polypeptide(L)'
;MATVGNIEIIEDVFNTWNNESLPPKIHFSSPREFVNDRKHSDYIIASDFVEFIEKVKKYDRDFDAMLECKEKDLALYELAKYIKNLKPEYKWIDTSTFFV
;
A
#
# COMPACT_ATOMS: atom_id res chain seq x y z
N MET A 1 17.45 1.79 1.25
CA MET A 1 16.03 1.92 1.62
C MET A 1 15.37 2.81 0.59
N ALA A 2 14.44 2.27 -0.19
CA ALA A 2 13.54 3.14 -0.95
C ALA A 2 12.79 4.00 0.06
N THR A 3 12.87 5.31 -0.09
CA THR A 3 12.12 6.25 0.74
C THR A 3 10.63 5.99 0.50
N VAL A 4 9.98 5.35 1.46
CA VAL A 4 8.54 5.50 1.66
C VAL A 4 8.31 7.02 1.67
N GLY A 5 7.54 7.54 0.71
CA GLY A 5 7.30 8.99 0.57
C GLY A 5 6.91 9.63 1.90
N ASN A 6 7.07 10.96 2.02
CA ASN A 6 6.88 11.72 3.26
C ASN A 6 5.66 11.25 4.08
N ILE A 7 5.88 10.32 5.01
CA ILE A 7 4.80 9.73 5.81
C ILE A 7 4.26 10.72 6.83
N GLU A 8 5.02 11.78 7.08
CA GLU A 8 4.70 12.86 8.02
C GLU A 8 3.44 13.64 7.60
N ILE A 9 3.11 13.68 6.30
CA ILE A 9 1.92 14.39 5.80
C ILE A 9 0.68 13.50 5.67
N ILE A 10 0.79 12.19 5.91
CA ILE A 10 -0.30 11.26 5.58
C ILE A 10 -1.54 11.50 6.43
N GLU A 11 -1.37 11.94 7.68
CA GLU A 11 -2.48 12.29 8.58
C GLU A 11 -3.26 13.48 8.05
N ASP A 12 -2.56 14.53 7.61
CA ASP A 12 -3.18 15.72 7.02
C ASP A 12 -3.91 15.37 5.72
N VAL A 13 -3.29 14.53 4.87
CA VAL A 13 -3.91 14.03 3.63
C VAL A 13 -5.17 13.22 3.93
N PHE A 14 -5.12 12.33 4.91
CA PHE A 14 -6.29 11.58 5.34
C PHE A 14 -7.38 12.52 5.86
N ASN A 15 -7.02 13.53 6.64
CA ASN A 15 -7.96 14.49 7.21
C ASN A 15 -8.72 15.31 6.17
N THR A 16 -8.22 15.45 4.93
CA THR A 16 -8.98 16.09 3.85
C THR A 16 -10.22 15.29 3.42
N TRP A 17 -10.37 14.05 3.90
CA TRP A 17 -11.49 13.14 3.59
C TRP A 17 -12.46 12.92 4.76
N ASN A 18 -12.37 13.66 5.87
CA ASN A 18 -13.18 13.40 7.09
C ASN A 18 -14.70 13.43 6.89
N ASN A 19 -15.19 14.07 5.82
CA ASN A 19 -16.62 14.18 5.52
C ASN A 19 -17.01 13.52 4.19
N GLU A 20 -16.11 12.71 3.64
CA GLU A 20 -16.36 11.98 2.41
C GLU A 20 -17.06 10.64 2.72
N SER A 21 -17.85 10.15 1.77
CA SER A 21 -18.55 8.86 1.91
C SER A 21 -17.64 7.65 1.72
N LEU A 22 -16.44 7.86 1.18
CA LEU A 22 -15.43 6.84 0.90
C LEU A 22 -14.16 7.11 1.71
N PRO A 23 -13.38 6.07 2.06
CA PRO A 23 -12.12 6.26 2.74
C PRO A 23 -11.11 6.96 1.82
N PRO A 24 -10.05 7.58 2.40
CA PRO A 24 -8.94 8.12 1.64
C PRO A 24 -8.38 7.12 0.64
N LYS A 25 -8.04 7.59 -0.55
CA LYS A 25 -7.38 6.79 -1.59
C LYS A 25 -5.92 7.19 -1.75
N ILE A 26 -5.04 6.20 -1.78
CA ILE A 26 -3.62 6.37 -2.11
C ILE A 26 -3.28 5.64 -3.40
N HIS A 27 -2.19 6.08 -4.04
CA HIS A 27 -1.57 5.36 -5.15
C HIS A 27 -0.24 4.80 -4.66
N PHE A 28 0.02 3.52 -4.91
CA PHE A 28 1.24 2.84 -4.49
C PHE A 28 1.92 2.18 -5.68
N SER A 29 3.23 2.42 -5.83
CA SER A 29 4.07 1.79 -6.85
C SER A 29 5.43 1.42 -6.27
N SER A 30 6.16 0.55 -6.97
CA SER A 30 7.55 0.23 -6.68
C SER A 30 8.46 0.67 -7.83
N PRO A 31 9.71 1.09 -7.53
CA PRO A 31 10.68 1.45 -8.57
C PRO A 31 11.11 0.21 -9.37
N ARG A 32 11.36 0.36 -10.67
CA ARG A 32 11.72 -0.77 -11.54
C ARG A 32 13.16 -1.24 -11.39
N GLU A 33 14.14 -0.34 -11.41
CA GLU A 33 15.56 -0.71 -11.47
C GLU A 33 16.40 -0.19 -10.28
N PHE A 34 16.17 1.05 -9.85
CA PHE A 34 16.95 1.68 -8.77
C PHE A 34 16.07 2.61 -7.94
N VAL A 35 16.54 2.95 -6.73
CA VAL A 35 15.85 3.86 -5.82
C VAL A 35 15.59 5.19 -6.54
N ASN A 36 14.33 5.65 -6.56
CA ASN A 36 13.82 6.83 -7.28
C ASN A 36 13.64 6.67 -8.80
N ASP A 37 13.68 5.45 -9.35
CA ASP A 37 13.21 5.20 -10.72
C ASP A 37 11.71 5.51 -10.80
N ARG A 38 11.33 6.43 -11.70
CA ARG A 38 9.94 6.84 -11.93
C ARG A 38 9.15 5.83 -12.76
N LYS A 39 9.82 4.83 -13.34
CA LYS A 39 9.14 3.75 -14.09
C LYS A 39 8.53 2.77 -13.10
N HIS A 40 7.24 2.51 -13.26
CA HIS A 40 6.57 1.45 -12.50
C HIS A 40 7.20 0.09 -12.80
N SER A 41 7.49 -0.66 -11.73
CA SER A 41 7.81 -2.07 -11.79
C SER A 41 6.64 -2.89 -12.35
N ASP A 42 6.94 -4.13 -12.75
CA ASP A 42 5.91 -5.04 -13.25
C ASP A 42 4.99 -5.50 -12.09
N TYR A 43 5.57 -5.69 -10.89
CA TYR A 43 4.90 -6.09 -9.64
C TYR A 43 5.22 -5.14 -8.47
N ILE A 44 4.40 -5.17 -7.42
CA ILE A 44 4.63 -4.41 -6.18
C ILE A 44 5.58 -5.16 -5.24
N ILE A 45 6.58 -4.47 -4.69
CA ILE A 45 7.47 -5.02 -3.67
C ILE A 45 6.69 -5.13 -2.35
N ALA A 46 6.31 -6.36 -1.98
CA ALA A 46 5.44 -6.60 -0.83
C ALA A 46 6.03 -6.13 0.51
N SER A 47 7.35 -6.23 0.70
CA SER A 47 8.01 -5.74 1.92
C SER A 47 7.84 -4.23 2.09
N ASP A 48 7.94 -3.48 1.00
CA ASP A 48 7.85 -2.02 1.01
C ASP A 48 6.40 -1.59 1.27
N PHE A 49 5.43 -2.31 0.70
CA PHE A 49 4.01 -2.08 0.96
C PHE A 49 3.64 -2.38 2.42
N VAL A 50 4.13 -3.48 2.98
CA VAL A 50 3.95 -3.81 4.40
C VAL A 50 4.62 -2.76 5.30
N GLU A 51 5.85 -2.33 4.99
CA GLU A 51 6.54 -1.28 5.74
C GLU A 51 5.74 0.03 5.73
N PHE A 52 5.12 0.39 4.60
CA PHE A 52 4.22 1.53 4.52
C PHE A 52 3.00 1.36 5.45
N ILE A 53 2.29 0.23 5.36
CA ILE A 53 1.12 -0.05 6.20
C ILE A 53 1.46 0.06 7.69
N GLU A 54 2.57 -0.55 8.10
CA GLU A 54 3.03 -0.56 9.50
C GLU A 54 3.33 0.84 10.04
N LYS A 55 3.76 1.76 9.17
CA LYS A 55 4.02 3.15 9.55
C LYS A 55 2.74 3.99 9.63
N VAL A 56 1.73 3.72 8.80
CA VAL A 56 0.47 4.49 8.76
C VAL A 56 -0.62 3.94 9.69
N LYS A 57 -0.55 2.67 10.11
CA LYS A 57 -1.60 2.07 10.95
C LYS A 57 -1.83 2.78 12.29
N LYS A 58 -0.82 3.51 12.79
CA LYS A 58 -0.92 4.32 14.01
C LYS A 58 -1.99 5.42 13.94
N TYR A 59 -2.43 5.79 12.73
CA TYR A 59 -3.49 6.78 12.52
C TYR A 59 -4.90 6.19 12.60
N ASP A 60 -5.04 4.87 12.79
CA ASP A 60 -6.30 4.14 13.02
C ASP A 60 -7.41 4.52 12.02
N ARG A 61 -7.06 4.45 10.72
CA ARG A 61 -7.94 4.89 9.64
C ARG A 61 -7.86 3.97 8.43
N ASP A 62 -9.02 3.55 7.97
CA ASP A 62 -9.18 2.78 6.73
C ASP A 62 -8.77 3.62 5.52
N PHE A 63 -8.12 3.00 4.54
CA PHE A 63 -7.76 3.62 3.26
C PHE A 63 -7.75 2.59 2.12
N ASP A 64 -7.96 3.06 0.90
CA ASP A 64 -7.89 2.24 -0.32
C ASP A 64 -6.58 2.50 -1.07
N ALA A 65 -5.84 1.45 -1.43
CA ALA A 65 -4.62 1.55 -2.24
C ALA A 65 -4.88 1.16 -3.70
N MET A 66 -4.65 2.09 -4.63
CA MET A 66 -4.52 1.76 -6.06
C MET A 66 -3.09 1.29 -6.34
N LEU A 67 -2.94 0.07 -6.86
CA LEU A 67 -1.64 -0.47 -7.25
C LEU A 67 -1.26 0.02 -8.65
N GLU A 68 -0.24 0.86 -8.76
CA GLU A 68 0.30 1.35 -10.01
C GLU A 68 1.49 0.48 -10.46
N CYS A 69 1.17 -0.53 -11.27
CA CYS A 69 2.11 -1.53 -11.79
C CYS A 69 1.65 -2.05 -13.16
N LYS A 70 2.56 -2.71 -13.91
CA LYS A 70 2.24 -3.14 -15.29
C LYS A 70 1.37 -4.39 -15.35
N GLU A 71 1.53 -5.30 -14.40
CA GLU A 71 0.86 -6.62 -14.42
C GLU A 71 -0.56 -6.60 -13.81
N LYS A 72 -1.05 -5.44 -13.37
CA LYS A 72 -2.45 -5.20 -12.94
C LYS A 72 -2.93 -6.25 -11.94
N ASP A 73 -3.97 -7.02 -12.26
CA ASP A 73 -4.58 -8.00 -11.36
C ASP A 73 -3.59 -9.10 -10.92
N LEU A 74 -2.64 -9.48 -11.79
CA LEU A 74 -1.60 -10.45 -11.43
C LEU A 74 -0.72 -9.92 -10.28
N ALA A 75 -0.45 -8.61 -10.29
CA ALA A 75 0.29 -7.98 -9.20
C ALA A 75 -0.50 -7.96 -7.90
N LEU A 76 -1.82 -7.81 -7.94
CA LEU A 76 -2.68 -7.93 -6.75
C LEU A 76 -2.61 -9.34 -6.14
N TYR A 77 -2.78 -10.39 -6.96
CA TYR A 77 -2.74 -11.77 -6.47
C TYR A 77 -1.36 -12.13 -5.89
N GLU A 78 -0.30 -11.68 -6.56
CA GLU A 78 1.07 -11.88 -6.09
C GLU A 78 1.32 -11.13 -4.77
N LEU A 79 0.95 -9.85 -4.71
CA LEU A 79 1.08 -9.03 -3.50
C LEU A 79 0.33 -9.65 -2.33
N ALA A 80 -0.94 -10.04 -2.51
CA ALA A 80 -1.74 -10.66 -1.48
C ALA A 80 -1.10 -11.96 -0.94
N LYS A 81 -0.56 -12.80 -1.84
CA LYS A 81 0.16 -14.01 -1.46
C LYS A 81 1.40 -13.69 -0.61
N TYR A 82 2.19 -12.70 -1.02
CA TYR A 82 3.40 -12.33 -0.27
C TYR A 82 3.07 -11.68 1.08
N ILE A 83 2.07 -10.80 1.16
CA ILE A 83 1.64 -10.22 2.44
C ILE A 83 1.20 -11.32 3.41
N LYS A 84 0.42 -12.31 2.96
CA LYS A 84 0.03 -13.47 3.81
C LYS A 84 1.22 -14.23 4.39
N ASN A 85 2.33 -14.29 3.66
CA ASN A 85 3.57 -14.92 4.14
C ASN A 85 4.37 -14.02 5.09
N LEU A 86 4.43 -12.71 4.80
CA LEU A 86 5.17 -11.73 5.61
C LEU A 86 4.46 -11.38 6.93
N LYS A 87 3.12 -11.39 6.91
CA LYS A 87 2.22 -10.94 7.97
C LYS A 87 1.06 -11.93 8.17
N PRO A 88 1.35 -13.16 8.65
CA PRO A 88 0.32 -14.17 8.89
C PRO A 88 -0.70 -13.75 9.98
N GLU A 89 -0.36 -12.75 10.81
CA GLU A 89 -1.24 -12.18 11.83
C GLU A 89 -2.34 -11.25 11.27
N TYR A 90 -2.21 -10.76 10.03
CA TYR A 90 -3.23 -9.91 9.40
C TYR A 90 -4.51 -10.70 9.12
N LYS A 91 -5.67 -10.06 9.33
CA LYS A 91 -6.98 -10.70 9.20
C LYS A 91 -7.59 -10.39 7.83
N TRP A 92 -7.54 -11.37 6.94
CA TRP A 92 -8.08 -11.23 5.59
C TRP A 92 -9.59 -11.42 5.53
N ILE A 93 -10.27 -10.51 4.85
CA ILE A 93 -11.69 -10.62 4.51
C ILE A 93 -11.83 -11.33 3.15
N ASP A 94 -11.02 -10.92 2.18
CA ASP A 94 -10.99 -11.47 0.83
C ASP A 94 -9.55 -11.43 0.24
N THR A 95 -9.40 -11.34 -1.07
CA THR A 95 -8.08 -11.28 -1.74
C THR A 95 -7.44 -9.89 -1.69
N SER A 96 -8.23 -8.82 -1.62
CA SER A 96 -7.78 -7.42 -1.67
C SER A 96 -7.96 -6.68 -0.34
N THR A 97 -8.75 -7.23 0.58
CA THR A 97 -9.19 -6.55 1.80
C THR A 97 -8.74 -7.31 3.04
N PHE A 98 -8.08 -6.62 3.98
CA PHE A 98 -7.61 -7.18 5.24
C PHE A 98 -7.48 -6.10 6.33
N PHE A 99 -7.56 -6.53 7.59
CA PHE A 99 -7.27 -5.71 8.77
C PHE A 99 -5.87 -5.99 9.31
N VAL A 100 -5.23 -4.95 9.84
CA VAL A 100 -3.85 -4.94 10.38
C VAL A 100 -3.78 -4.50 11.84
#